data_AF-A0A527XCF1-F1
#
_entry.id   AF-A0A527XCF1-F1
#
_cell.length_a   1.000
_cell.length_b   1.000
_cell.length_c   1.000
_cell.angle_alpha   90.00
_cell.angle_beta   90.00
_cell.angle_gamma   90.00
#
_symmetry.space_group_name_H-M   'P 1'
#
loop_
_entity.id
_entity.type
_entity.pdbx_description
1 polymer ?
#
loop_
_entity_poly.entity_id
_entity_poly.type
_entity_poly.pdbx_seq_one_letter_code
_entity_poly.pdbx_strand_id
1 'polypeptide(L)' 'FNTVQVVTFDTPEDLYAGLKAGKIDAAFGDGMRFAFWLGGSDAAGCCRFAGGPYLAPEYLGSGMAIATRAG' A
#
# COMPACT_ATOMS: atom_id res chain seq x y z
N PHE A 1 7.47 -17.03 -0.19
CA PHE A 1 7.79 -15.96 -1.16
C PHE A 1 9.02 -16.25 -2.03
N ASN A 2 9.44 -17.51 -2.23
CA ASN A 2 10.65 -17.82 -3.03
C ASN A 2 10.50 -17.63 -4.55
N THR A 3 9.34 -17.18 -5.01
CA THR A 3 9.00 -17.00 -6.43
C THR A 3 8.58 -15.57 -6.74
N VAL A 4 8.91 -14.59 -5.87
CA VAL A 4 8.55 -13.18 -6.07
C VAL A 4 9.81 -12.37 -6.32
N GLN A 5 9.77 -11.49 -7.32
CA GLN A 5 10.85 -10.55 -7.60
C GLN A 5 10.57 -9.22 -6.88
N VAL A 6 11.55 -8.70 -6.15
CA VAL A 6 11.45 -7.37 -5.53
C VAL A 6 11.81 -6.31 -6.58
N VAL A 7 10.94 -5.34 -6.74
CA VAL A 7 11.15 -4.15 -7.56
C VAL A 7 11.00 -2.93 -6.66
N THR A 8 11.97 -2.03 -6.68
CA THR A 8 11.99 -0.80 -5.88
C THR A 8 11.66 0.41 -6.74
N PHE A 9 11.00 1.39 -6.14
CA PHE A 9 10.71 2.68 -6.74
C PHE A 9 11.16 3.77 -5.77
N ASP A 10 11.62 4.90 -6.31
CA ASP A 10 12.09 6.02 -5.49
C ASP A 10 10.92 6.79 -4.87
N THR A 11 9.77 6.80 -5.54
CA THR A 11 8.58 7.53 -5.12
C THR A 11 7.33 6.64 -5.10
N PRO A 12 6.35 6.92 -4.22
CA PRO A 12 5.05 6.26 -4.27
C PRO A 12 4.34 6.43 -5.61
N GLU A 13 4.48 7.60 -6.25
CA GLU A 13 3.86 7.92 -7.54
C GLU A 13 4.37 7.00 -8.66
N ASP A 14 5.67 6.71 -8.69
CA ASP A 14 6.25 5.77 -9.65
C ASP A 14 5.78 4.34 -9.39
N LEU A 15 5.65 3.95 -8.12
CA LEU A 15 5.09 2.66 -7.73
C LEU A 15 3.62 2.53 -8.17
N TYR A 16 2.81 3.58 -7.97
CA TYR A 16 1.41 3.61 -8.40
C TYR A 16 1.29 3.53 -9.92
N ALA A 17 2.11 4.29 -10.65
CA ALA A 17 2.15 4.24 -12.10
C ALA A 17 2.60 2.85 -12.60
N GLY A 18 3.59 2.24 -11.95
CA GLY A 18 4.05 0.89 -12.25
C GLY A 18 2.96 -0.16 -12.05
N LEU A 19 2.21 -0.07 -10.95
CA LEU A 19 1.08 -0.97 -10.67
C LEU A 19 -0.05 -0.78 -11.68
N LYS A 20 -0.45 0.48 -11.96
CA LYS A 20 -1.46 0.80 -12.98
C LYS A 20 -1.10 0.28 -14.37
N ALA A 21 0.18 0.37 -14.73
CA ALA A 21 0.70 -0.08 -16.02
C ALA A 21 0.97 -1.60 -16.08
N GLY A 22 0.74 -2.35 -14.99
CA GLY A 22 1.01 -3.78 -14.92
C GLY A 22 2.51 -4.15 -14.97
N LYS A 23 3.40 -3.21 -14.64
CA LYS A 23 4.86 -3.47 -14.55
C LYS A 23 5.23 -4.31 -13.31
N ILE A 24 4.36 -4.28 -12.31
CA ILE A 24 4.42 -5.10 -11.09
C ILE A 24 3.03 -5.68 -10.84
N ASP A 25 2.98 -6.89 -10.26
CA ASP A 25 1.72 -7.56 -9.97
C ASP A 25 1.06 -7.09 -8.67
N ALA A 26 1.88 -6.59 -7.73
CA ALA A 26 1.45 -6.14 -6.43
C ALA A 26 2.44 -5.11 -5.86
N ALA A 27 1.92 -4.23 -5.00
CA ALA A 27 2.72 -3.30 -4.21
C ALA A 27 2.60 -3.63 -2.72
N PHE A 28 3.70 -3.45 -1.98
CA PHE A 28 3.76 -3.57 -0.53
C PHE A 28 4.09 -2.20 0.07
N GLY A 29 3.39 -1.82 1.14
CA GLY A 29 3.58 -0.51 1.76
C GLY A 29 2.53 -0.19 2.82
N ASP A 30 2.49 1.09 3.21
CA ASP A 30 1.57 1.60 4.22
C ASP A 30 0.11 1.52 3.74
N GLY A 31 -0.71 0.79 4.50
CA GLY A 31 -2.11 0.53 4.15
C GLY A 31 -2.97 1.78 4.10
N MET A 32 -2.69 2.81 4.91
CA MET A 32 -3.46 4.05 4.86
C MET A 32 -3.18 4.85 3.60
N ARG A 33 -1.90 5.02 3.25
CA ARG A 33 -1.50 5.71 2.02
C ARG A 33 -2.13 5.05 0.80
N PHE A 34 -2.11 3.72 0.75
CA PHE A 34 -2.78 2.97 -0.32
C PHE A 34 -4.30 3.14 -0.28
N ALA A 35 -4.94 3.16 0.90
CA ALA A 35 -6.38 3.37 1.00
C ALA A 35 -6.79 4.75 0.43
N PHE A 36 -6.03 5.81 0.75
CA PHE A 36 -6.26 7.14 0.16
C PHE A 36 -6.08 7.14 -1.35
N TRP A 37 -5.02 6.53 -1.86
CA TRP A 37 -4.77 6.48 -3.30
C TRP A 37 -5.84 5.67 -4.04
N LEU A 38 -6.17 4.47 -3.56
CA LEU A 38 -7.19 3.59 -4.15
C LEU A 38 -8.58 4.24 -4.18
N GLY A 39 -8.90 5.06 -3.18
CA GLY A 39 -10.14 5.86 -3.14
C GLY A 39 -10.09 7.13 -4.00
N GLY A 40 -8.92 7.50 -4.52
CA GLY A 40 -8.70 8.69 -5.33
C GLY A 40 -8.92 8.45 -6.82
N SER A 41 -9.15 9.53 -7.56
CA SER A 41 -9.31 9.49 -9.02
C SER A 41 -8.04 9.02 -9.75
N ASP A 42 -6.86 9.27 -9.20
CA ASP A 42 -5.59 8.84 -9.80
C ASP A 42 -5.47 7.32 -9.91
N ALA A 43 -6.06 6.56 -8.98
CA ALA A 43 -6.07 5.10 -9.07
C ALA A 43 -6.92 4.58 -10.24
N ALA A 44 -7.86 5.37 -10.75
CA ALA A 44 -8.72 5.04 -11.90
C ALA A 44 -9.39 3.65 -11.82
N GLY A 45 -9.68 3.17 -10.61
CA GLY A 45 -10.26 1.84 -10.37
C GLY A 45 -9.34 0.67 -10.72
N CYS A 46 -8.02 0.87 -10.85
CA CYS A 46 -7.09 -0.15 -11.34
C CYS A 46 -6.96 -1.37 -10.42
N CYS A 47 -7.09 -1.16 -9.12
CA CYS A 47 -6.41 -1.98 -8.13
C CYS A 47 -7.25 -2.15 -6.87
N ARG A 48 -6.86 -3.11 -6.04
CA ARG A 48 -7.50 -3.42 -4.75
C ARG A 48 -6.47 -3.94 -3.75
N PHE A 49 -6.82 -3.95 -2.48
CA PHE A 49 -6.06 -4.73 -1.50
C PHE A 49 -6.15 -6.23 -1.81
N ALA A 50 -5.04 -6.93 -1.56
CA ALA A 50 -4.93 -8.38 -1.70
C ALA A 50 -4.88 -9.03 -0.31
N GLY A 51 -5.98 -9.65 0.12
CA GLY A 51 -6.06 -10.34 1.40
C GLY A 51 -6.19 -9.39 2.60
N GLY A 52 -5.78 -9.89 3.77
CA GLY A 52 -5.75 -9.13 5.02
C GLY A 52 -4.47 -8.31 5.19
N PRO A 53 -4.39 -7.44 6.21
CA PRO A 53 -3.21 -6.63 6.47
C PRO A 53 -2.01 -7.49 6.86
N TYR A 54 -0.82 -7.10 6.40
CA TYR A 54 0.43 -7.66 6.88
C TYR A 54 0.86 -6.91 8.14
N LEU A 55 0.70 -7.54 9.30
CA LEU A 55 1.04 -6.97 10.60
C LEU A 55 2.35 -7.58 11.10
N ALA A 56 3.35 -6.73 11.30
CA ALA A 56 4.63 -7.14 11.88
C ALA A 56 5.16 -6.01 12.77
N PRO A 57 4.59 -5.80 13.97
CA PRO A 57 4.89 -4.65 14.82
C PRO A 57 6.37 -4.48 15.16
N GLU A 58 7.10 -5.58 15.23
CA GLU A 58 8.54 -5.61 15.47
C GLU A 58 9.37 -5.03 14.32
N TYR A 59 8.85 -5.00 13.09
CA TYR A 59 9.53 -4.46 11.91
C TYR A 59 8.88 -3.17 11.37
N LEU A 60 7.57 -3.02 11.53
CA LEU A 60 6.76 -1.96 10.91
C LEU A 60 6.16 -1.00 11.94
N GLY A 61 6.44 -1.21 13.24
CA GLY A 61 5.93 -0.43 14.35
C GLY A 61 4.49 -0.77 14.72
N SER A 62 3.97 -0.12 15.76
CA SER A 62 2.63 -0.36 16.30
C SER A 62 1.47 0.12 15.41
N GLY A 63 1.77 0.72 14.26
CA GLY A 63 0.78 1.37 13.40
C GLY A 63 0.33 2.74 13.92
N MET A 64 -0.68 3.30 13.25
CA MET A 64 -1.27 4.60 13.61
C MET A 64 -2.30 4.45 14.74
N ALA A 65 -2.28 5.40 15.67
CA ALA A 65 -3.36 5.61 16.64
C ALA A 65 -4.11 6.92 16.32
N ILE A 66 -5.44 6.90 16.46
CA ILE A 66 -6.29 8.11 16.35
C ILE A 66 -6.79 8.44 17.75
N ALA A 67 -6.43 9.61 18.26
CA ALA A 67 -7.01 10.14 19.49
C ALA A 67 -8.39 10.74 19.20
N THR A 68 -9.38 10.37 20.00
CA THR A 68 -10.74 10.94 19.95
C THR A 68 -11.01 11.75 21.23
N ARG A 69 -12.03 12.62 21.21
CA ARG A 69 -12.47 13.30 22.45
C ARG A 69 -12.84 12.24 23.49
N ALA A 70 -12.48 12.50 24.74
CA ALA A 70 -13.07 11.78 25.85
C ALA A 70 -14.60 11.94 25.78
N GLY A 71 -15.31 10.82 25.90
CA GLY A 71 -16.77 10.78 25.85
C GLY A 71 -17.43 11.61 26.94
#